data_AF-A0ABD2W9M4-F1
#
_entry.id   AF-A0ABD2W9M4-F1
#
_cell.length_a   1.000
_cell.length_b   1.000
_cell.length_c   1.000
_cell.angle_alpha   90.00
_cell.angle_beta   90.00
_cell.angle_gamma   90.00
#
_symmetry.space_group_name_H-M   'P 1'
#
loop_
_entity.id
_entity.type
_entity.pdbx_description
1 polymer ?
#
loop_
_entity_poly.entity_id
_entity_poly.type
_entity_poly.pdbx_seq_one_letter_code
_entity_poly.pdbx_strand_id
1 'polypeptide(L)'
;MVLQLRKGVENAPSLGAEVDKVLGDVATASAIQHTSMVEIRDLDECATRTEIAEELARSLGAPPLNEEVIKTLRKAYAGMQTAVATLPDDLAARALKLGHIRSGWVDCRIRDREEAARCYRCWSPGHVAARCKGPDRTELCHRCGQKGHQAKDCKGQPACVLCQERGADDHRHTSMSSSCPLARKITQARR
;
A
#
# COMPACT_ATOMS: atom_id res chain seq x y z
N MET A 1 -16.35 -18.68 9.24
CA MET A 1 -15.62 -19.45 10.28
C MET A 1 -14.13 -19.22 10.06
N VAL A 2 -13.34 -18.90 11.09
CA VAL A 2 -11.89 -18.69 10.95
C VAL A 2 -11.16 -19.91 11.48
N LEU A 3 -10.37 -20.58 10.64
CA LEU A 3 -9.50 -21.69 11.04
C LEU A 3 -8.09 -21.14 11.25
N GLN A 4 -7.66 -21.10 12.51
CA GLN A 4 -6.34 -20.57 12.86
C GLN A 4 -5.31 -21.70 12.91
N LEU A 5 -4.25 -21.59 12.11
CA LEU A 5 -3.15 -22.55 12.14
C LEU A 5 -2.26 -22.34 13.36
N ARG A 6 -1.71 -23.45 13.87
CA ARG A 6 -0.67 -23.40 14.90
C ARG A 6 0.55 -22.67 14.35
N LYS A 7 1.22 -21.88 15.20
CA LYS A 7 2.47 -21.19 14.84
C LYS A 7 3.49 -22.22 14.32
N GLY A 8 4.17 -21.89 13.21
CA GLY A 8 5.22 -22.71 12.61
C GLY A 8 4.75 -23.64 11.47
N VAL A 9 3.48 -23.60 11.07
CA VAL A 9 3.02 -24.30 9.87
C VAL A 9 3.25 -23.43 8.64
N GLU A 10 4.29 -23.72 7.87
CA GLU A 10 4.66 -22.98 6.64
C GLU A 10 3.72 -23.29 5.45
N ASN A 11 2.81 -24.25 5.61
CA ASN A 11 1.92 -24.79 4.58
C ASN A 11 0.53 -24.12 4.53
N ALA A 12 0.40 -22.87 4.96
CA ALA A 12 -0.88 -22.16 4.92
C ALA A 12 -1.53 -22.06 3.52
N PRO A 13 -0.79 -21.83 2.42
CA PRO A 13 -1.37 -21.79 1.08
C PRO A 13 -1.86 -23.17 0.59
N SER A 14 -1.10 -24.23 0.87
CA SER A 14 -1.44 -25.59 0.45
C SER A 14 -2.63 -26.15 1.22
N LEU A 15 -2.80 -25.75 2.49
CA LEU A 15 -4.01 -26.08 3.24
C LEU A 15 -5.25 -25.36 2.70
N GLY A 16 -5.12 -24.10 2.25
CA GLY A 16 -6.23 -23.39 1.62
C GLY A 16 -6.78 -24.14 0.40
N ALA A 17 -5.88 -24.62 -0.47
CA ALA A 17 -6.25 -25.43 -1.63
C ALA A 17 -6.93 -26.76 -1.25
N GLU A 18 -6.50 -27.40 -0.16
CA GLU A 18 -7.10 -28.66 0.30
C GLU A 18 -8.46 -28.43 0.98
N VAL A 19 -8.61 -27.31 1.69
CA VAL A 19 -9.88 -26.92 2.31
C VAL A 19 -10.89 -26.52 1.23
N ASP A 20 -10.48 -25.85 0.16
CA ASP A 20 -11.34 -25.54 -0.99
C ASP A 20 -11.89 -26.81 -1.66
N LYS A 21 -11.07 -27.87 -1.79
CA LYS A 21 -11.56 -29.17 -2.31
C LYS A 21 -12.67 -29.77 -1.44
N VAL A 22 -12.60 -29.57 -0.12
CA VAL A 22 -13.59 -30.10 0.83
C VAL A 22 -14.84 -29.23 0.88
N LEU A 23 -14.70 -27.91 0.74
CA LEU A 23 -15.81 -26.97 0.81
C LEU A 23 -16.63 -26.91 -0.49
N GLY A 24 -16.02 -27.21 -1.64
CA GLY A 24 -16.69 -27.17 -2.95
C GLY A 24 -17.36 -25.82 -3.20
N ASP A 25 -18.63 -25.84 -3.60
CA ASP A 25 -19.40 -24.62 -3.92
C ASP A 25 -20.00 -23.92 -2.68
N VAL A 26 -19.85 -24.52 -1.49
CA VAL A 26 -20.55 -24.06 -0.27
C VAL A 26 -19.83 -22.88 0.39
N ALA A 27 -18.50 -22.82 0.25
CA ALA A 27 -17.69 -21.73 0.79
C ALA A 27 -16.29 -21.70 0.14
N THR A 28 -15.63 -20.55 0.19
CA THR A 28 -14.23 -20.38 -0.23
C THR A 28 -13.30 -20.28 0.97
N ALA A 29 -12.13 -20.90 0.87
CA ALA A 29 -11.09 -20.88 1.89
C ALA A 29 -9.90 -20.02 1.43
N SER A 30 -9.84 -18.79 1.95
CA SER A 30 -8.68 -17.93 1.76
C SER A 30 -7.78 -17.96 2.99
N ALA A 31 -6.49 -18.23 2.78
CA ALA A 31 -5.50 -18.10 3.85
C ALA A 31 -5.34 -16.61 4.21
N ILE A 32 -5.51 -16.27 5.49
CA ILE A 32 -5.16 -14.94 6.00
C ILE A 32 -3.65 -14.91 6.15
N GLN A 33 -3.00 -14.23 5.21
CA GLN A 33 -1.55 -14.09 5.15
C GLN A 33 -1.18 -12.64 5.42
N HIS A 34 0.05 -12.43 5.92
CA HIS A 34 0.60 -11.09 5.96
C HIS A 34 0.80 -10.60 4.51
N THR A 35 0.47 -9.32 4.29
CA THR A 35 0.59 -8.70 2.97
C THR A 35 1.48 -7.47 3.05
N SER A 36 2.22 -7.28 1.96
CA SER A 36 3.13 -6.17 1.75
C SER A 36 2.79 -5.46 0.45
N MET A 37 3.15 -4.17 0.37
CA MET A 37 2.90 -3.37 -0.83
C MET A 37 4.17 -3.22 -1.66
N VAL A 38 4.03 -3.40 -2.97
CA VAL A 38 5.08 -3.10 -3.95
C VAL A 38 4.62 -2.00 -4.91
N GLU A 39 5.55 -1.14 -5.32
CA GLU A 39 5.35 -0.10 -6.32
C GLU A 39 5.95 -0.56 -7.65
N ILE A 40 5.16 -0.51 -8.72
CA ILE A 40 5.58 -0.87 -10.08
C ILE A 40 5.60 0.42 -10.90
N ARG A 41 6.77 0.75 -11.45
CA ARG A 41 7.02 2.00 -12.19
C ARG A 41 7.27 1.73 -13.66
N ASP A 42 7.22 2.80 -14.45
CA ASP A 42 7.52 2.80 -15.89
C ASP A 42 6.54 1.91 -16.67
N LEU A 43 5.31 1.82 -16.17
CA LEU A 43 4.19 1.25 -16.91
C LEU A 43 3.84 2.20 -18.06
N ASP A 44 3.43 1.68 -19.21
CA ASP A 44 2.98 2.51 -20.32
C ASP A 44 1.58 3.12 -20.05
N GLU A 45 1.14 4.03 -20.91
CA GLU A 45 -0.15 4.72 -20.73
C GLU A 45 -1.36 3.78 -20.84
N CYS A 46 -1.20 2.67 -21.57
CA CYS A 46 -2.28 1.73 -21.87
C CYS A 46 -2.33 0.57 -20.86
N ALA A 47 -1.34 0.46 -19.97
CA ALA A 47 -1.28 -0.60 -18.98
C ALA A 47 -2.56 -0.65 -18.13
N THR A 48 -3.13 -1.84 -18.01
CA THR A 48 -4.37 -2.07 -17.26
C THR A 48 -4.12 -2.83 -15.97
N ARG A 49 -5.03 -2.71 -14.99
CA ARG A 49 -4.89 -3.45 -13.72
C ARG A 49 -4.88 -4.97 -13.92
N THR A 50 -5.69 -5.47 -14.84
CA THR A 50 -5.76 -6.88 -15.22
C THR A 50 -4.44 -7.35 -15.83
N GLU A 51 -3.92 -6.63 -16.82
CA GLU A 51 -2.64 -6.95 -17.46
C GLU A 51 -1.48 -7.01 -16.45
N ILE A 52 -1.41 -6.03 -15.55
CA ILE A 52 -0.38 -5.98 -14.51
C ILE A 52 -0.54 -7.17 -13.54
N ALA A 53 -1.76 -7.51 -13.14
CA ALA A 53 -2.02 -8.62 -12.23
C ALA A 53 -1.69 -9.98 -12.86
N GLU A 54 -2.04 -10.19 -14.13
CA GLU A 54 -1.70 -11.39 -14.89
C GLU A 54 -0.19 -11.54 -15.07
N GLU A 55 0.50 -10.45 -15.40
CA GLU A 55 1.96 -10.45 -15.52
C GLU A 55 2.64 -10.72 -14.18
N LEU A 56 2.17 -10.12 -13.08
CA LEU A 56 2.65 -10.45 -11.74
C LEU A 56 2.46 -11.94 -11.45
N ALA A 57 1.29 -12.52 -11.75
CA ALA A 57 1.05 -13.94 -11.52
C ALA A 57 2.01 -14.81 -12.34
N ARG A 58 2.21 -14.47 -13.62
CA ARG A 58 3.10 -15.17 -14.55
C ARG A 58 4.57 -15.10 -14.13
N SER A 59 5.10 -13.88 -13.96
CA SER A 59 6.49 -13.64 -13.61
C SER A 59 6.84 -14.16 -12.22
N LEU A 60 5.88 -14.18 -11.30
CA LEU A 60 6.05 -14.71 -9.95
C LEU A 60 5.59 -16.16 -9.82
N GLY A 61 5.26 -16.89 -10.90
CA GLY A 61 4.76 -18.27 -10.82
C GLY A 61 3.72 -18.48 -9.72
N ALA A 62 2.81 -17.53 -9.57
CA ALA A 62 1.75 -17.49 -8.56
C ALA A 62 0.44 -17.99 -9.19
N PRO A 63 -0.54 -18.43 -8.37
CA PRO A 63 -1.90 -18.61 -8.87
C PRO A 63 -2.45 -17.30 -9.48
N PRO A 64 -3.46 -17.38 -10.36
CA PRO A 64 -4.06 -16.19 -10.98
C PRO A 64 -4.42 -15.13 -9.94
N LEU A 65 -3.92 -13.92 -10.16
CA LEU A 65 -4.17 -12.78 -9.29
C LEU A 65 -5.33 -11.95 -9.85
N ASN A 66 -6.26 -11.54 -8.99
CA ASN A 66 -7.33 -10.62 -9.37
C ASN A 66 -6.81 -9.18 -9.52
N GLU A 67 -7.50 -8.36 -10.31
CA GLU A 67 -7.14 -6.94 -10.49
C GLU A 67 -7.15 -6.11 -9.20
N GLU A 68 -7.89 -6.56 -8.17
CA GLU A 68 -7.97 -5.92 -6.85
C GLU A 68 -6.65 -5.91 -6.08
N VAL A 69 -5.71 -6.75 -6.49
CA VAL A 69 -4.31 -6.71 -6.02
C VAL A 69 -3.71 -5.34 -6.34
N ILE A 70 -4.08 -4.73 -7.47
CA ILE A 70 -3.63 -3.40 -7.89
C ILE A 70 -4.52 -2.33 -7.22
N LYS A 71 -4.06 -1.81 -6.08
CA LYS A 71 -4.82 -0.81 -5.28
C LYS A 71 -4.90 0.55 -5.95
N THR A 72 -3.83 0.97 -6.60
CA THR A 72 -3.79 2.26 -7.30
C THR A 72 -3.05 2.12 -8.61
N LEU A 73 -3.55 2.80 -9.64
CA LEU A 73 -2.88 2.98 -10.92
C LEU A 73 -2.99 4.47 -11.26
N ARG A 74 -1.86 5.17 -11.24
CA ARG A 74 -1.82 6.63 -11.43
C ARG A 74 -0.95 7.00 -12.63
N LYS A 75 -1.34 8.06 -13.34
CA LYS A 75 -0.49 8.67 -14.36
C LYS A 75 0.76 9.27 -13.70
N ALA A 76 1.90 9.04 -14.31
CA ALA A 76 3.19 9.60 -13.98
C ALA A 76 3.63 10.59 -15.09
N TYR A 77 4.89 11.03 -15.06
CA TYR A 77 5.44 11.94 -16.05
C TYR A 77 5.61 11.24 -17.42
N ALA A 78 5.56 12.01 -18.51
CA ALA A 78 5.83 11.55 -19.88
C ALA A 78 4.96 10.37 -20.35
N GLY A 79 3.67 10.33 -19.98
CA GLY A 79 2.73 9.29 -20.43
C GLY A 79 2.90 7.95 -19.72
N MET A 80 3.85 7.81 -18.79
CA MET A 80 4.01 6.59 -18.01
C MET A 80 2.97 6.50 -16.90
N GLN A 81 2.83 5.32 -16.31
CA GLN A 81 2.00 5.06 -15.14
C GLN A 81 2.82 4.46 -14.00
N THR A 82 2.24 4.48 -12.80
CA THR A 82 2.77 3.80 -11.62
C THR A 82 1.64 3.07 -10.92
N ALA A 83 1.84 1.78 -10.68
CA ALA A 83 0.90 0.94 -9.95
C ALA A 83 1.41 0.66 -8.53
N VAL A 84 0.46 0.40 -7.64
CA VAL A 84 0.74 -0.18 -6.32
C VAL A 84 -0.03 -1.47 -6.20
N ALA A 85 0.69 -2.56 -5.94
CA ALA A 85 0.14 -3.89 -5.72
C ALA A 85 0.26 -4.27 -4.25
N THR A 86 -0.80 -4.86 -3.67
CA THR A 86 -0.77 -5.51 -2.35
C THR A 86 -0.68 -7.00 -2.54
N LEU A 87 0.46 -7.59 -2.18
CA LEU A 87 0.77 -9.00 -2.40
C LEU A 87 1.00 -9.70 -1.06
N PRO A 88 0.74 -11.01 -0.95
CA PRO A 88 1.32 -11.84 0.11
C PRO A 88 2.83 -11.62 0.27
N ASP A 89 3.34 -11.67 1.50
CA ASP A 89 4.76 -11.36 1.79
C ASP A 89 5.74 -12.22 0.99
N ASP A 90 5.42 -13.49 0.73
CA ASP A 90 6.23 -14.39 -0.10
C ASP A 90 6.29 -13.94 -1.57
N LEU A 91 5.14 -13.55 -2.14
CA LEU A 91 5.06 -13.02 -3.50
C LEU A 91 5.72 -11.64 -3.61
N ALA A 92 5.53 -10.79 -2.61
CA ALA A 92 6.18 -9.48 -2.54
C ALA A 92 7.71 -9.63 -2.50
N ALA A 93 8.25 -10.52 -1.66
CA ALA A 93 9.69 -10.78 -1.60
C ALA A 93 10.24 -11.29 -2.93
N ARG A 94 9.51 -12.18 -3.63
CA ARG A 94 9.88 -12.67 -4.96
C ARG A 94 9.85 -11.56 -6.01
N ALA A 95 8.84 -10.69 -5.97
CA ALA A 95 8.71 -9.55 -6.86
C ALA A 95 9.86 -8.56 -6.69
N LEU A 96 10.25 -8.28 -5.44
CA LEU A 96 11.39 -7.43 -5.12
C LEU A 96 12.72 -8.05 -5.56
N LYS A 97 12.87 -9.37 -5.42
CA LYS A 97 14.06 -10.10 -5.89
C LYS A 97 14.17 -10.10 -7.41
N LEU A 98 13.05 -10.22 -8.13
CA LEU A 98 13.01 -10.09 -9.58
C LEU A 98 13.32 -8.66 -10.02
N GLY A 99 12.82 -7.66 -9.28
CA GLY A 99 13.14 -6.25 -9.43
C GLY A 99 12.46 -5.56 -10.63
N HIS A 100 11.91 -6.33 -11.57
CA HIS A 100 11.18 -5.83 -12.72
C HIS A 100 10.18 -6.88 -13.23
N ILE A 101 9.17 -6.45 -13.98
CA ILE A 101 8.26 -7.31 -14.76
C ILE A 101 8.06 -6.69 -16.14
N ARG A 102 7.49 -7.44 -17.08
CA ARG A 102 7.21 -6.93 -18.43
C ARG A 102 5.72 -6.67 -18.65
N SER A 103 5.31 -5.40 -18.74
CA SER A 103 3.96 -5.05 -19.21
C SER A 103 4.04 -4.71 -20.69
N GLY A 104 3.32 -5.45 -21.54
CA GLY A 104 3.48 -5.37 -23.00
C GLY A 104 4.94 -5.52 -23.45
N TRP A 105 5.52 -4.43 -23.99
CA TRP A 105 6.91 -4.37 -24.47
C TRP A 105 7.85 -3.60 -23.54
N VAL A 106 7.36 -3.17 -22.37
CA VAL A 106 8.08 -2.28 -21.46
C VAL A 106 8.61 -3.06 -20.25
N ASP A 107 9.83 -2.74 -19.85
CA ASP A 107 10.43 -3.23 -18.62
C ASP A 107 10.04 -2.34 -17.44
N CYS A 108 9.18 -2.85 -16.57
CA CYS A 108 8.56 -2.10 -15.49
C CYS A 108 9.23 -2.43 -14.15
N ARG A 109 9.85 -1.43 -13.52
CA ARG A 109 10.65 -1.63 -12.30
C ARG A 109 9.77 -1.84 -11.08
N ILE A 110 10.04 -2.89 -10.31
CA ILE A 110 9.38 -3.18 -9.03
C ILE A 110 10.25 -2.66 -7.89
N ARG A 111 9.61 -1.98 -6.94
CA ARG A 111 10.26 -1.44 -5.74
C ARG A 111 9.42 -1.69 -4.51
N ASP A 112 10.08 -1.78 -3.37
CA ASP A 112 9.39 -1.85 -2.09
C ASP A 112 8.67 -0.53 -1.81
N ARG A 113 7.46 -0.65 -1.28
CA ARG A 113 6.60 0.45 -0.87
C ARG A 113 6.24 0.26 0.61
N GLU A 114 7.22 0.44 1.48
CA GLU A 114 6.94 0.72 2.89
C GLU A 114 6.16 2.04 3.00
N GLU A 115 4.87 1.96 3.33
CA GLU A 115 4.16 3.12 3.86
C GLU A 115 4.63 3.34 5.29
N ALA A 116 5.39 4.42 5.53
CA ALA A 116 5.79 4.78 6.88
C ALA A 116 4.53 4.96 7.73
N ALA A 117 4.38 4.09 8.73
CA ALA A 117 3.30 4.18 9.70
C ALA A 117 3.20 5.62 10.21
N ARG A 118 2.01 6.20 10.09
CA ARG A 118 1.72 7.52 10.64
C ARG A 118 1.04 7.37 11.98
N CYS A 119 1.52 8.17 12.92
CA CYS A 119 0.92 8.24 14.22
C CYS A 119 -0.44 8.94 14.13
N TYR A 120 -1.54 8.25 14.43
CA TYR A 120 -2.87 8.88 14.45
C TYR A 120 -3.03 9.98 15.51
N ARG A 121 -2.13 10.02 16.51
CA ARG A 121 -2.13 11.02 17.57
C ARG A 121 -1.47 12.33 17.13
N CYS A 122 -0.24 12.28 16.62
CA CYS A 122 0.53 13.48 16.28
C CYS A 122 0.69 13.70 14.76
N TRP A 123 0.22 12.77 13.95
CA TRP A 123 0.30 12.69 12.47
C TRP A 123 1.69 12.53 11.88
N SER A 124 2.73 12.52 12.72
CA SER A 124 4.10 12.36 12.25
C SER A 124 4.35 10.93 11.74
N PRO A 125 5.11 10.78 10.65
CA PRO A 125 5.50 9.47 10.12
C PRO A 125 6.59 8.82 11.00
N GLY A 126 6.72 7.49 10.91
CA GLY A 126 7.80 6.71 11.52
C GLY A 126 7.47 6.05 12.85
N HIS A 127 6.26 6.25 13.40
CA HIS A 127 5.82 5.57 14.63
C HIS A 127 4.29 5.48 14.71
N VAL A 128 3.79 4.60 15.59
CA VAL A 128 2.36 4.44 15.90
C VAL A 128 1.96 5.19 17.16
N ALA A 129 0.66 5.44 17.36
CA ALA A 129 0.13 6.19 18.50
C ALA A 129 0.59 5.67 19.87
N ALA A 130 0.69 4.34 20.03
CA ALA A 130 1.15 3.70 21.26
C ALA A 130 2.60 4.08 21.66
N ARG A 131 3.44 4.52 20.70
CA ARG A 131 4.82 4.94 20.92
C ARG A 131 5.01 6.46 20.73
N CYS A 132 3.92 7.21 20.70
CA CYS A 132 3.94 8.65 20.39
C CYS A 132 4.38 9.48 21.59
N LYS A 133 5.42 10.30 21.39
CA LYS A 133 5.87 11.36 22.31
C LYS A 133 5.55 12.78 21.83
N GLY A 134 4.89 12.89 20.68
CA GLY A 134 4.48 14.16 20.08
C GLY A 134 3.16 14.71 20.67
N PRO A 135 2.75 15.91 20.22
CA PRO A 135 1.51 16.54 20.67
C PRO A 135 0.28 15.77 20.19
N ASP A 136 -0.83 15.94 20.91
CA ASP A 136 -2.11 15.33 20.57
C ASP A 136 -2.91 16.20 19.60
N ARG A 137 -3.23 15.63 18.44
CA ARG A 137 -4.00 16.25 17.36
C ARG A 137 -5.26 15.45 17.01
N THR A 138 -5.66 14.50 17.86
CA THR A 138 -6.82 13.62 17.58
C THR A 138 -8.14 14.39 17.42
N GLU A 139 -8.29 15.53 18.07
CA GLU A 139 -9.45 16.43 17.95
C GLU A 139 -9.42 17.34 16.71
N LEU A 140 -8.29 17.38 15.99
CA LEU A 140 -8.13 18.19 14.80
C LEU A 140 -8.56 17.41 13.56
N CYS A 141 -9.14 18.11 12.59
CA CYS A 141 -9.39 17.56 11.28
C CYS A 141 -8.07 17.33 10.54
N HIS A 142 -7.71 16.08 10.24
CA HIS A 142 -6.45 15.79 9.54
C HIS A 142 -6.38 16.30 8.08
N ARG A 143 -7.51 16.77 7.52
CA ARG A 143 -7.57 17.42 6.22
C ARG A 143 -7.14 18.89 6.30
N CYS A 144 -7.70 19.69 7.21
CA CYS A 144 -7.50 21.15 7.25
C CYS A 144 -6.83 21.68 8.53
N GLY A 145 -6.61 20.84 9.54
CA GLY A 145 -5.99 21.20 10.82
C GLY A 145 -6.91 21.87 11.85
N GLN A 146 -8.20 22.10 11.53
CA GLN A 146 -9.14 22.81 12.41
C GLN A 146 -9.94 21.86 13.32
N LYS A 147 -10.38 22.36 14.48
CA LYS A 147 -11.25 21.64 15.44
C LYS A 147 -12.72 21.64 15.00
N GLY A 148 -13.53 20.79 15.64
CA GLY A 148 -15.00 20.82 15.57
C GLY A 148 -15.62 20.00 14.43
N HIS A 149 -14.81 19.31 13.62
CA HIS A 149 -15.31 18.39 12.59
C HIS A 149 -14.28 17.32 12.22
N GLN A 150 -14.74 16.23 11.61
CA GLN A 150 -13.87 15.19 11.05
C GLN A 150 -13.60 15.45 9.56
N ALA A 151 -12.56 14.82 9.00
CA ALA A 151 -12.19 15.00 7.59
C ALA A 151 -13.31 14.65 6.61
N LYS A 152 -14.18 13.70 6.95
CA LYS A 152 -15.37 13.32 6.17
C LYS A 152 -16.36 14.48 5.98
N ASP A 153 -16.46 15.37 6.98
CA ASP A 153 -17.37 16.52 6.98
C ASP A 153 -16.63 17.84 6.66
N CYS A 154 -15.35 17.75 6.30
CA CYS A 154 -14.50 18.91 6.11
C CYS A 154 -14.77 19.60 4.77
N LYS A 155 -15.19 20.87 4.84
CA LYS A 155 -15.36 21.77 3.70
C LYS A 155 -14.14 22.67 3.43
N GLY A 156 -13.13 22.59 4.28
CA GLY A 156 -11.91 23.39 4.17
C GLY A 156 -10.92 22.85 3.11
N GLN A 157 -10.00 23.71 2.69
CA GLN A 157 -8.88 23.30 1.84
C GLN A 157 -7.91 22.39 2.60
N PRO A 158 -7.28 21.41 1.91
CA PRO A 158 -6.32 20.53 2.55
C PRO A 158 -5.05 21.29 2.95
N ALA A 159 -4.69 21.17 4.22
CA ALA A 159 -3.51 21.80 4.82
C ALA A 159 -2.77 20.82 5.73
N CYS A 160 -1.47 20.71 5.53
CA CYS A 160 -0.60 19.82 6.29
C CYS A 160 -0.02 20.58 7.46
N VAL A 161 -0.55 20.33 8.65
CA VAL A 161 -0.14 21.01 9.89
C VAL A 161 1.36 20.79 10.16
N LEU A 162 1.88 19.60 9.86
CA LEU A 162 3.29 19.28 10.07
C LEU A 162 4.24 20.03 9.12
N CYS A 163 3.83 20.22 7.87
CA CYS A 163 4.62 20.99 6.90
C CYS A 163 4.54 22.48 7.24
N GLN A 164 3.37 22.96 7.62
CA GLN A 164 3.15 24.35 8.02
C GLN A 164 3.98 24.72 9.26
N GLU A 165 3.98 23.89 10.31
CA GLU A 165 4.79 24.09 11.53
C GLU A 165 6.30 24.11 11.26
N ARG A 166 6.75 23.43 10.19
CA ARG A 166 8.16 23.39 9.80
C ARG A 166 8.53 24.46 8.78
N GLY A 167 7.61 25.35 8.42
CA GLY A 167 7.83 26.41 7.43
C GLY A 167 8.10 25.89 6.01
N ALA A 168 7.51 24.74 5.63
CA ALA A 168 7.68 24.21 4.27
C ALA A 168 6.82 24.97 3.26
N ASP A 169 7.39 25.24 2.08
CA ASP A 169 6.72 25.99 1.00
C ASP A 169 5.46 25.28 0.49
N ASP A 170 5.52 23.95 0.33
CA ASP A 170 4.36 23.13 -0.02
C ASP A 170 3.75 22.43 1.20
N HIS A 171 2.59 22.94 1.62
CA HIS A 171 1.75 22.38 2.68
C HIS A 171 0.28 22.20 2.25
N ARG A 172 -0.04 22.30 0.95
CA ARG A 172 -1.42 22.21 0.41
C ARG A 172 -1.86 20.77 0.17
N HIS A 173 -1.75 19.94 1.21
CA HIS A 173 -2.14 18.53 1.21
C HIS A 173 -2.59 18.12 2.60
N THR A 174 -3.28 16.99 2.75
CA THR A 174 -3.71 16.54 4.07
C THR A 174 -2.52 16.10 4.93
N SER A 175 -2.60 16.26 6.25
CA SER A 175 -1.50 15.89 7.16
C SER A 175 -1.15 14.39 7.12
N MET A 176 -2.07 13.55 6.62
CA MET A 176 -1.86 12.12 6.41
C MET A 176 -1.54 11.73 4.96
N SER A 177 -1.44 12.68 4.02
CA SER A 177 -1.19 12.40 2.60
C SER A 177 0.18 11.76 2.38
N SER A 178 0.23 10.62 1.69
CA SER A 178 1.48 9.93 1.29
C SER A 178 2.41 10.80 0.43
N SER A 179 1.88 11.85 -0.20
CA SER A 179 2.66 12.86 -0.94
C SER A 179 3.43 13.83 -0.04
N CYS A 180 3.15 13.87 1.26
CA CYS A 180 3.81 14.75 2.23
C CYS A 180 5.34 14.57 2.19
N PRO A 181 6.13 15.64 1.97
CA PRO A 181 7.59 15.57 1.92
C PRO A 181 8.22 14.94 3.16
N LEU A 182 7.64 15.16 4.34
CA LEU A 182 8.14 14.59 5.59
C LEU A 182 8.00 13.06 5.64
N ALA A 183 6.88 12.55 5.14
CA ALA A 183 6.68 11.11 5.07
C ALA A 183 7.50 10.47 3.96
N ARG A 184 7.60 11.14 2.80
CA ARG A 184 8.47 10.70 1.72
C ARG A 184 9.93 10.62 2.15
N LYS A 185 10.43 11.58 2.93
CA LYS A 185 11.80 11.54 3.48
C LYS A 185 12.01 10.31 4.36
N ILE A 186 11.06 9.94 5.23
CA ILE A 186 11.20 8.75 6.08
C ILE A 186 11.14 7.45 5.27
N THR A 187 10.23 7.34 4.29
CA THR A 187 10.15 6.13 3.45
C THR A 187 11.28 6.02 2.44
N GLN A 188 11.90 7.13 2.03
CA GLN A 188 13.05 7.14 1.12
C GLN A 188 14.39 7.01 1.84
N ALA A 189 14.52 7.49 3.09
CA ALA A 189 15.76 7.41 3.87
C ALA A 189 16.05 6.02 4.47
N ARG A 190 15.11 5.08 4.34
CA ARG A 190 15.31 3.65 4.68
C ARG A 190 15.87 2.82 3.51
N ARG A 191 16.24 3.47 2.41
CA ARG A 191 16.82 2.87 1.21
C ARG A 191 18.34 3.00 1.23
#